data_AF-A0AAJ7SBM8-F1
#
_entry.id   AF-A0AAJ7SBM8-F1
#
_cell.length_a   1.000
_cell.length_b   1.000
_cell.length_c   1.000
_cell.angle_alpha   90.00
_cell.angle_beta   90.00
_cell.angle_gamma   90.00
#
_symmetry.space_group_name_H-M   'P 1'
#
loop_
_entity.id
_entity.type
_entity.pdbx_description
1 polymer ?
#
loop_
_entity_poly.entity_id
_entity_poly.type
_entity_poly.pdbx_seq_one_letter_code
_entity_poly.pdbx_strand_id
1 'polypeptide(L)'
;MKELKKGNNTKIHAVNRAQMIDDAFNLARADRLNYTVALNLTLFLSRETDYVPWQPAFRHLSFLQNLLRTSDKYYTFRRYVAYLTRALSKHVGFEPKANDSDLVKALRKDAMRWACEAGVKNCTSYAEKTYQQWLRNPSTVLDVNLKNEILCAGVRTANESMWSNILKQITVSEPDEETRKEQLVALACSNSTKILKKYLNSTLSPGYPINFKTAAANVVSRYPGGAQLVFNFVLKEYRRIEKLENFKTIMKDVVTAISGGVTNKEQLLNLTAFFLGRKLDPEDDVLKDAVQNMIWINKYKSTVDEWLGDNSDIFERPDNG
;
A
#
# COMPACT_ATOMS: atom_id res chain seq x y z
N MET A 1 -0.87 -8.93 -27.50
CA MET A 1 -2.12 -8.58 -26.75
C MET A 1 -3.32 -9.47 -27.08
N LYS A 2 -3.63 -9.80 -28.36
CA LYS A 2 -4.83 -10.59 -28.70
C LYS A 2 -4.92 -11.94 -27.98
N GLU A 3 -3.80 -12.68 -27.87
CA GLU A 3 -3.78 -13.99 -27.20
C GLU A 3 -3.97 -13.88 -25.67
N LEU A 4 -3.36 -12.87 -25.04
CA LEU A 4 -3.50 -12.62 -23.60
C LEU A 4 -4.94 -12.32 -23.19
N LYS A 5 -5.72 -11.68 -24.06
CA LYS A 5 -7.14 -11.38 -23.80
C LYS A 5 -7.99 -12.64 -23.62
N LYS A 6 -7.50 -13.84 -23.96
CA LYS A 6 -8.19 -15.12 -23.73
C LYS A 6 -8.14 -15.59 -22.26
N GLY A 7 -7.42 -14.90 -21.37
CA GLY A 7 -7.33 -15.24 -19.94
C GLY A 7 -6.42 -16.43 -19.68
N ASN A 8 -6.73 -17.23 -18.65
CA ASN A 8 -5.97 -18.42 -18.25
C ASN A 8 -5.90 -19.52 -19.35
N ASN A 9 -6.84 -19.54 -20.30
CA ASN A 9 -6.83 -20.44 -21.47
C ASN A 9 -5.93 -19.94 -22.62
N THR A 10 -4.82 -19.28 -22.28
CA THR A 10 -3.88 -18.71 -23.24
C THR A 10 -2.80 -19.71 -23.64
N LYS A 11 -2.37 -19.68 -24.91
CA LYS A 11 -1.21 -20.46 -25.40
C LYS A 11 0.13 -19.99 -24.81
N ILE A 12 0.15 -18.86 -24.10
CA ILE A 12 1.37 -18.25 -23.55
C ILE A 12 1.58 -18.75 -22.12
N HIS A 13 2.71 -19.41 -21.86
CA HIS A 13 3.07 -19.91 -20.53
C HIS A 13 3.08 -18.81 -19.46
N ALA A 14 2.71 -19.14 -18.21
CA ALA A 14 2.57 -18.19 -17.10
C ALA A 14 3.83 -17.34 -16.87
N VAL A 15 5.01 -17.97 -16.93
CA VAL A 15 6.31 -17.27 -16.84
C VAL A 15 6.48 -16.21 -17.92
N ASN A 16 6.09 -16.49 -19.15
CA ASN A 16 6.20 -15.54 -20.26
C ASN A 16 5.22 -14.37 -20.08
N ARG A 17 4.01 -14.62 -19.54
CA ARG A 17 3.06 -13.54 -19.23
C ARG A 17 3.59 -12.62 -18.14
N ALA A 18 4.24 -13.19 -17.12
CA ALA A 18 4.93 -12.44 -16.07
C ALA A 18 6.07 -11.59 -16.64
N GLN A 19 6.92 -12.18 -17.48
CA GLN A 19 8.00 -11.47 -18.15
C GLN A 19 7.48 -10.32 -19.02
N MET A 20 6.41 -10.54 -19.80
CA MET A 20 5.81 -9.50 -20.63
C MET A 20 5.35 -8.29 -19.80
N ILE A 21 4.74 -8.52 -18.62
CA ILE A 21 4.36 -7.43 -17.71
C ILE A 21 5.62 -6.70 -17.24
N ASP A 22 6.61 -7.44 -16.76
CA ASP A 22 7.81 -6.84 -16.17
C ASP A 22 8.61 -6.02 -17.18
N ASP A 23 8.89 -6.61 -18.35
CA ASP A 23 9.63 -5.97 -19.43
C ASP A 23 8.88 -4.73 -19.96
N ALA A 24 7.56 -4.80 -20.13
CA ALA A 24 6.79 -3.66 -20.62
C ALA A 24 6.88 -2.45 -19.68
N PHE A 25 6.75 -2.66 -18.36
CA PHE A 25 6.87 -1.56 -17.40
C PHE A 25 8.30 -1.05 -17.26
N ASN A 26 9.30 -1.94 -17.28
CA ASN A 26 10.71 -1.53 -17.20
C ASN A 26 11.12 -0.75 -18.46
N LEU A 27 10.70 -1.18 -19.65
CA LEU A 27 10.90 -0.43 -20.89
C LEU A 27 10.17 0.92 -20.86
N ALA A 28 8.96 0.98 -20.30
CA ALA A 28 8.24 2.24 -20.14
C ALA A 28 8.96 3.21 -19.19
N ARG A 29 9.48 2.72 -18.07
CA ARG A 29 10.30 3.50 -17.14
C ARG A 29 11.61 3.99 -17.75
N ALA A 30 12.17 3.23 -18.68
CA ALA A 30 13.40 3.56 -19.41
C ALA A 30 13.15 4.40 -20.67
N ASP A 31 11.92 4.89 -20.90
CA ASP A 31 11.53 5.65 -22.09
C ASP A 31 11.66 4.91 -23.42
N ARG A 32 11.70 3.57 -23.37
CA ARG A 32 11.79 2.68 -24.54
C ARG A 32 10.44 2.13 -24.99
N LEU A 33 9.39 2.41 -24.23
CA LEU A 33 8.01 2.02 -24.55
C LEU A 33 7.06 3.10 -24.02
N ASN A 34 5.98 3.39 -24.74
CA ASN A 34 4.96 4.30 -24.21
C ASN A 34 4.24 3.64 -23.01
N TYR A 35 4.06 4.39 -21.92
CA TYR A 35 3.33 3.95 -20.73
C TYR A 35 1.94 3.39 -21.03
N THR A 36 1.24 3.96 -22.01
CA THR A 36 -0.07 3.47 -22.45
C THR A 36 -0.03 2.03 -22.98
N VAL A 37 1.09 1.61 -23.60
CA VAL A 37 1.25 0.23 -24.08
C VAL A 37 1.40 -0.73 -22.91
N ALA A 38 2.20 -0.37 -21.90
CA ALA A 38 2.34 -1.16 -20.68
C ALA A 38 1.01 -1.26 -19.90
N LEU A 39 0.26 -0.16 -19.79
CA LEU A 39 -1.06 -0.12 -19.15
C LEU A 39 -2.14 -0.88 -19.95
N ASN A 40 -2.09 -0.85 -21.28
CA ASN A 40 -2.99 -1.65 -22.10
C ASN A 40 -2.70 -3.14 -21.99
N LEU A 41 -1.43 -3.52 -21.79
CA LEU A 41 -1.04 -4.91 -21.60
C LEU A 41 -1.68 -5.48 -20.34
N THR A 42 -1.63 -4.79 -19.20
CA THR A 42 -2.17 -5.30 -17.91
C THR A 42 -3.65 -5.61 -17.95
N LEU A 43 -4.44 -5.06 -18.88
CA LEU A 43 -5.89 -5.29 -18.95
C LEU A 43 -6.27 -6.79 -19.04
N PHE A 44 -5.36 -7.65 -19.52
CA PHE A 44 -5.59 -9.10 -19.49
C PHE A 44 -5.64 -9.68 -18.07
N LEU A 45 -5.01 -9.04 -17.08
CA LEU A 45 -5.00 -9.48 -15.68
C LEU A 45 -6.40 -9.59 -15.09
N SER A 46 -7.36 -8.83 -15.64
CA SER A 46 -8.79 -8.93 -15.29
C SER A 46 -9.40 -10.33 -15.54
N ARG A 47 -8.65 -11.25 -16.15
CA ARG A 47 -8.97 -12.67 -16.43
C ARG A 47 -7.85 -13.63 -16.00
N GLU A 48 -6.83 -13.14 -15.30
CA GLU A 48 -5.65 -13.92 -14.90
C GLU A 48 -5.82 -14.47 -13.49
N THR A 49 -5.47 -15.74 -13.30
CA THR A 49 -5.58 -16.45 -12.01
C THR A 49 -4.27 -17.11 -11.59
N ASP A 50 -3.28 -17.21 -12.48
CA ASP A 50 -2.01 -17.83 -12.15
C ASP A 50 -1.19 -16.94 -11.21
N TYR A 51 -0.48 -17.55 -10.26
CA TYR A 51 0.34 -16.83 -9.29
C TYR A 51 1.45 -15.99 -9.94
N VAL A 52 2.14 -16.58 -10.91
CA VAL A 52 3.40 -16.03 -11.45
C VAL A 52 3.21 -14.69 -12.16
N PRO A 53 2.22 -14.47 -13.06
CA PRO A 53 2.00 -13.16 -13.70
C PRO A 53 1.62 -12.05 -12.74
N TRP A 54 0.98 -12.38 -11.62
CA TRP A 54 0.55 -11.39 -10.63
C TRP A 54 1.71 -10.80 -9.83
N GLN A 55 2.82 -11.52 -9.66
CA GLN A 55 3.98 -11.03 -8.90
C GLN A 55 4.61 -9.74 -9.47
N PRO A 56 5.03 -9.68 -10.76
CA PRO A 56 5.49 -8.42 -11.34
C PRO A 56 4.36 -7.39 -11.45
N ALA A 57 3.10 -7.82 -11.66
CA ALA A 57 1.97 -6.90 -11.70
C ALA A 57 1.82 -6.11 -10.39
N PHE A 58 1.83 -6.78 -9.23
CA PHE A 58 1.71 -6.12 -7.93
C PHE A 58 2.89 -5.21 -7.62
N ARG A 59 4.10 -5.55 -8.06
CA ARG A 59 5.27 -4.67 -7.94
C ARG A 59 5.07 -3.36 -8.72
N HIS A 60 4.64 -3.45 -9.98
CA HIS A 60 4.42 -2.28 -10.82
C HIS A 60 3.18 -1.47 -10.39
N LEU A 61 2.12 -2.14 -9.94
CA LEU A 61 0.97 -1.46 -9.34
C LEU A 61 1.34 -0.75 -8.04
N SER A 62 2.23 -1.32 -7.20
CA SER A 62 2.72 -0.67 -5.98
C SER A 62 3.50 0.60 -6.31
N PHE A 63 4.35 0.53 -7.35
CA PHE A 63 5.08 1.70 -7.84
C PHE A 63 4.13 2.81 -8.33
N LEU A 64 3.12 2.46 -9.14
CA LEU A 64 2.13 3.44 -9.61
C LEU A 64 1.27 3.99 -8.46
N GLN A 65 0.83 3.13 -7.53
CA GLN A 65 0.08 3.53 -6.33
C GLN A 65 0.88 4.56 -5.52
N ASN A 66 2.19 4.34 -5.37
CA ASN A 66 3.08 5.27 -4.68
C ASN A 66 3.07 6.65 -5.35
N LEU A 67 3.24 6.72 -6.67
CA LEU A 67 3.39 7.99 -7.38
C LEU A 67 2.06 8.71 -7.63
N LEU A 68 0.96 7.97 -7.70
CA LEU A 68 -0.38 8.50 -7.94
C LEU A 68 -1.15 8.80 -6.66
N ARG A 69 -0.61 8.51 -5.47
CA ARG A 69 -1.31 8.63 -4.17
C ARG A 69 -1.95 10.00 -3.89
N THR A 70 -1.40 11.08 -4.45
CA THR A 70 -1.94 12.45 -4.35
C THR A 70 -2.48 12.99 -5.68
N SER A 71 -2.60 12.14 -6.70
CA SER A 71 -3.21 12.50 -7.99
C SER A 71 -4.72 12.67 -7.83
N ASP A 72 -5.30 13.60 -8.58
CA ASP A 72 -6.75 13.72 -8.75
C ASP A 72 -7.37 12.47 -9.39
N LYS A 73 -6.58 11.72 -10.18
CA LYS A 73 -6.96 10.41 -10.74
C LYS A 73 -6.75 9.22 -9.82
N TYR A 74 -6.36 9.41 -8.56
CA TYR A 74 -6.13 8.29 -7.63
C TYR A 74 -7.39 7.43 -7.41
N TYR A 75 -8.58 8.05 -7.41
CA TYR A 75 -9.83 7.31 -7.37
C TYR A 75 -10.00 6.38 -8.58
N THR A 76 -9.77 6.88 -9.79
CA THR A 76 -9.83 6.10 -11.04
C THR A 76 -8.77 4.99 -11.05
N PHE A 77 -7.57 5.26 -10.56
CA PHE A 77 -6.53 4.24 -10.39
C PHE A 77 -6.99 3.09 -9.48
N ARG A 78 -7.66 3.38 -8.35
CA ARG A 78 -8.23 2.33 -7.50
C ARG A 78 -9.30 1.50 -8.22
N ARG A 79 -10.15 2.13 -9.02
CA ARG A 79 -11.13 1.41 -9.87
C ARG A 79 -10.45 0.50 -10.89
N TYR A 80 -9.38 0.98 -11.53
CA TYR A 80 -8.55 0.17 -12.41
C TYR A 80 -7.94 -1.05 -11.70
N VAL A 81 -7.38 -0.88 -10.49
CA VAL A 81 -6.88 -2.01 -9.67
C VAL A 81 -7.99 -3.01 -9.33
N ALA A 82 -9.18 -2.54 -8.92
CA ALA A 82 -10.34 -3.39 -8.68
C ALA A 82 -10.73 -4.21 -9.93
N TYR A 83 -10.73 -3.55 -11.09
CA TYR A 83 -11.01 -4.20 -12.37
C TYR A 83 -9.98 -5.29 -12.71
N LEU A 84 -8.69 -5.02 -12.52
CA LEU A 84 -7.64 -6.00 -12.77
C LEU A 84 -7.78 -7.22 -11.85
N THR A 85 -8.07 -7.00 -10.57
CA THR A 85 -8.05 -8.07 -9.54
C THR A 85 -9.34 -8.89 -9.47
N ARG A 86 -10.34 -8.63 -10.32
CA ARG A 86 -11.66 -9.28 -10.24
C ARG A 86 -11.61 -10.81 -10.39
N ALA A 87 -10.92 -11.32 -11.42
CA ALA A 87 -10.87 -12.76 -11.69
C ALA A 87 -10.06 -13.47 -10.62
N LEU A 88 -8.94 -12.86 -10.21
CA LEU A 88 -8.13 -13.32 -9.10
C LEU A 88 -8.97 -13.44 -7.82
N SER A 89 -9.69 -12.38 -7.44
CA SER A 89 -10.52 -12.34 -6.23
C SER A 89 -11.66 -13.36 -6.28
N LYS A 90 -12.30 -13.54 -7.45
CA LYS A 90 -13.35 -14.57 -7.66
C LYS A 90 -12.77 -15.98 -7.54
N HIS A 91 -11.54 -16.20 -8.00
CA HIS A 91 -10.88 -17.49 -7.97
C HIS A 91 -10.47 -17.92 -6.55
N VAL A 92 -9.75 -17.04 -5.83
CA VAL A 92 -9.19 -17.40 -4.51
C VAL A 92 -10.16 -17.16 -3.35
N GLY A 93 -11.13 -16.27 -3.52
CA GLY A 93 -12.03 -15.80 -2.46
C GLY A 93 -11.30 -15.05 -1.35
N PHE A 94 -12.02 -14.53 -0.36
CA PHE A 94 -11.41 -13.88 0.81
C PHE A 94 -11.41 -14.76 2.07
N GLU A 95 -12.21 -15.82 2.07
CA GLU A 95 -12.30 -16.77 3.16
C GLU A 95 -11.32 -17.94 2.94
N PRO A 96 -10.49 -18.30 3.94
CA PRO A 96 -9.66 -19.50 3.89
C PRO A 96 -10.47 -20.79 3.73
N LYS A 97 -9.93 -21.74 2.97
CA LYS A 97 -10.50 -23.08 2.80
C LYS A 97 -9.50 -24.13 3.27
N ALA A 98 -10.01 -25.21 3.86
CA ALA A 98 -9.18 -26.28 4.45
C ALA A 98 -8.22 -26.94 3.44
N ASN A 99 -8.58 -26.97 2.16
CA ASN A 99 -7.83 -27.62 1.09
C ASN A 99 -7.07 -26.64 0.18
N ASP A 100 -6.85 -25.39 0.61
CA ASP A 100 -6.06 -24.44 -0.18
C ASP A 100 -4.59 -24.89 -0.28
N SER A 101 -4.06 -24.85 -1.51
CA SER A 101 -2.61 -24.94 -1.72
C SER A 101 -1.91 -23.69 -1.19
N ASP A 102 -0.61 -23.79 -0.92
CA ASP A 102 0.16 -22.65 -0.42
C ASP A 102 0.20 -21.49 -1.42
N LEU A 103 0.18 -21.79 -2.72
CA LEU A 103 0.04 -20.77 -3.77
C LEU A 103 -1.30 -20.04 -3.70
N VAL A 104 -2.40 -20.74 -3.42
CA VAL A 104 -3.72 -20.11 -3.25
C VAL A 104 -3.76 -19.26 -1.99
N LYS A 105 -3.16 -19.71 -0.88
CA LYS A 105 -3.05 -18.91 0.36
C LYS A 105 -2.27 -17.61 0.11
N ALA A 106 -1.13 -17.71 -0.58
CA ALA A 106 -0.32 -16.54 -0.94
C ALA A 106 -1.08 -15.57 -1.87
N LEU A 107 -1.72 -16.09 -2.93
CA LEU A 107 -2.56 -15.27 -3.82
C LEU A 107 -3.71 -14.61 -3.09
N ARG A 108 -4.36 -15.31 -2.15
CA ARG A 108 -5.48 -14.76 -1.37
C ARG A 108 -5.04 -13.56 -0.56
N LYS A 109 -3.89 -13.63 0.09
CA LYS A 109 -3.33 -12.50 0.84
C LYS A 109 -3.16 -11.27 -0.06
N ASP A 110 -2.55 -11.45 -1.24
CA ASP A 110 -2.34 -10.36 -2.18
C ASP A 110 -3.68 -9.82 -2.74
N ALA A 111 -4.58 -10.72 -3.16
CA ALA A 111 -5.91 -10.37 -3.65
C ALA A 111 -6.69 -9.58 -2.61
N MET A 112 -6.66 -10.01 -1.34
CA MET A 112 -7.30 -9.31 -0.23
C MET A 112 -6.71 -7.91 -0.03
N ARG A 113 -5.38 -7.78 0.04
CA ARG A 113 -4.72 -6.48 0.17
C ARG A 113 -5.19 -5.51 -0.92
N TRP A 114 -5.06 -5.91 -2.18
CA TRP A 114 -5.36 -5.04 -3.33
C TRP A 114 -6.85 -4.75 -3.49
N ALA A 115 -7.72 -5.75 -3.34
CA ALA A 115 -9.16 -5.56 -3.46
C ALA A 115 -9.71 -4.66 -2.34
N CYS A 116 -9.27 -4.87 -1.10
CA CYS A 116 -9.71 -4.04 0.02
C CYS A 116 -9.18 -2.59 -0.08
N GLU A 117 -7.92 -2.40 -0.51
CA GLU A 117 -7.36 -1.06 -0.77
C GLU A 117 -8.08 -0.32 -1.91
N ALA A 118 -8.50 -1.05 -2.93
CA ALA A 118 -9.30 -0.54 -4.03
C ALA A 118 -10.77 -0.25 -3.65
N GLY A 119 -11.22 -0.71 -2.47
CA GLY A 119 -12.59 -0.51 -1.99
C GLY A 119 -13.61 -1.50 -2.58
N VAL A 120 -13.16 -2.69 -2.99
CA VAL A 120 -14.06 -3.77 -3.45
C VAL A 120 -14.96 -4.21 -2.29
N LYS A 121 -16.28 -4.02 -2.45
CA LYS A 121 -17.27 -4.24 -1.39
C LYS A 121 -17.19 -5.62 -0.75
N ASN A 122 -17.03 -6.68 -1.55
CA ASN A 122 -16.94 -8.05 -1.00
C ASN A 122 -15.72 -8.22 -0.09
N CYS A 123 -14.58 -7.60 -0.43
CA CYS A 123 -13.38 -7.64 0.40
C CYS A 123 -13.58 -6.83 1.69
N THR A 124 -14.05 -5.58 1.56
CA THR A 124 -14.22 -4.69 2.71
C THR A 124 -15.27 -5.23 3.68
N SER A 125 -16.38 -5.79 3.17
CA SER A 125 -17.41 -6.40 4.01
C SER A 125 -16.93 -7.69 4.70
N TYR A 126 -16.14 -8.53 4.01
CA TYR A 126 -15.54 -9.71 4.63
C TYR A 126 -14.57 -9.31 5.75
N ALA A 127 -13.66 -8.39 5.46
CA ALA A 127 -12.73 -7.89 6.46
C ALA A 127 -13.48 -7.25 7.63
N GLU A 128 -14.53 -6.47 7.35
CA GLU A 128 -15.35 -5.82 8.36
C GLU A 128 -16.03 -6.80 9.31
N LYS A 129 -16.74 -7.77 8.74
CA LYS A 129 -17.38 -8.84 9.50
C LYS A 129 -16.36 -9.60 10.35
N THR A 130 -15.24 -9.98 9.77
CA THR A 130 -14.23 -10.83 10.42
C THR A 130 -13.53 -10.10 11.56
N TYR A 131 -13.14 -8.83 11.38
CA TYR A 131 -12.52 -8.08 12.46
C TYR A 131 -13.51 -7.80 13.59
N GLN A 132 -14.79 -7.52 13.29
CA GLN A 132 -15.83 -7.30 14.30
C GLN A 132 -16.08 -8.55 15.15
N GLN A 133 -16.06 -9.73 14.52
CA GLN A 133 -16.14 -11.01 15.23
C GLN A 133 -14.94 -11.19 16.17
N TRP A 134 -13.72 -10.92 15.68
CA TRP A 134 -12.51 -10.97 16.50
C TRP A 134 -12.54 -10.00 17.69
N LEU A 135 -13.02 -8.76 17.49
CA LEU A 135 -13.16 -7.78 18.59
C LEU A 135 -14.16 -8.22 19.67
N ARG A 136 -15.22 -8.95 19.30
CA ARG A 136 -16.24 -9.44 20.24
C ARG A 136 -15.81 -10.70 20.98
N ASN A 137 -15.05 -11.56 20.32
CA ASN A 137 -14.52 -12.79 20.91
C ASN A 137 -13.03 -12.90 20.58
N PRO A 138 -12.14 -12.43 21.48
CA PRO A 138 -10.69 -12.52 21.29
C PRO A 138 -10.14 -13.94 21.16
N SER A 139 -10.94 -14.97 21.49
CA SER A 139 -10.59 -16.38 21.24
C SER A 139 -10.74 -16.77 19.76
N THR A 140 -11.34 -15.91 18.94
CA THR A 140 -11.45 -16.12 17.49
C THR A 140 -10.07 -16.01 16.88
N VAL A 141 -9.56 -17.10 16.31
CA VAL A 141 -8.27 -17.10 15.62
C VAL A 141 -8.46 -16.51 14.22
N LEU A 142 -7.79 -15.38 13.96
CA LEU A 142 -7.68 -14.86 12.60
C LEU A 142 -6.70 -15.74 11.80
N ASP A 143 -7.01 -15.97 10.52
CA ASP A 143 -6.08 -16.67 9.64
C ASP A 143 -4.72 -15.97 9.61
N VAL A 144 -3.66 -16.74 9.80
CA VAL A 144 -2.29 -16.21 9.96
C VAL A 144 -1.84 -15.42 8.73
N ASN A 145 -2.29 -15.78 7.53
CA ASN A 145 -1.92 -15.10 6.28
C ASN A 145 -2.74 -13.82 6.06
N LEU A 146 -3.97 -13.77 6.58
CA LEU A 146 -4.92 -12.68 6.31
C LEU A 146 -5.05 -11.67 7.46
N LYS A 147 -4.62 -12.03 8.68
CA LYS A 147 -4.84 -11.23 9.89
C LYS A 147 -4.45 -9.75 9.72
N ASN A 148 -3.29 -9.47 9.12
CA ASN A 148 -2.83 -8.09 8.93
C ASN A 148 -3.72 -7.30 7.98
N GLU A 149 -4.24 -7.94 6.93
CA GLU A 149 -5.10 -7.26 5.95
C GLU A 149 -6.54 -7.10 6.46
N ILE A 150 -7.03 -8.06 7.24
CA ILE A 150 -8.30 -7.95 7.99
C ILE A 150 -8.22 -6.77 8.97
N LEU A 151 -7.17 -6.71 9.79
CA LEU A 151 -6.97 -5.64 10.78
C LEU A 151 -6.80 -4.28 10.09
N CYS A 152 -5.96 -4.19 9.05
CA CYS A 152 -5.72 -2.94 8.32
C CYS A 152 -7.00 -2.42 7.64
N ALA A 153 -7.80 -3.31 7.04
CA ALA A 153 -9.08 -2.95 6.47
C ALA A 153 -10.09 -2.47 7.53
N GLY A 154 -10.14 -3.11 8.70
CA GLY A 154 -10.98 -2.65 9.81
C GLY A 154 -10.55 -1.29 10.38
N VAL A 155 -9.24 -1.07 10.51
CA VAL A 155 -8.68 0.20 10.98
C VAL A 155 -8.99 1.37 10.04
N ARG A 156 -9.11 1.14 8.72
CA ARG A 156 -9.43 2.19 7.73
C ARG A 156 -10.72 2.94 8.03
N THR A 157 -11.73 2.24 8.56
CA THR A 157 -13.06 2.81 8.88
C THR A 157 -13.29 3.02 10.37
N ALA A 158 -12.33 2.63 11.22
CA ALA A 158 -12.45 2.73 12.66
C ALA A 158 -12.49 4.19 13.16
N ASN A 159 -13.40 4.47 14.09
CA ASN A 159 -13.35 5.68 14.91
C ASN A 159 -12.29 5.55 16.02
N GLU A 160 -12.07 6.62 16.80
CA GLU A 160 -11.04 6.64 17.86
C GLU A 160 -11.23 5.57 18.94
N SER A 161 -12.48 5.27 19.31
CA SER A 161 -12.80 4.25 20.31
C SER A 161 -12.45 2.86 19.79
N MET A 162 -12.90 2.54 18.56
CA MET A 162 -12.60 1.28 17.88
C MET A 162 -11.10 1.10 17.67
N TRP A 163 -10.39 2.14 17.22
CA TRP A 163 -8.94 2.11 17.04
C TRP A 163 -8.20 1.82 18.35
N SER A 164 -8.63 2.45 19.45
CA SER A 164 -8.03 2.23 20.78
C SER A 164 -8.30 0.82 21.29
N ASN A 165 -9.50 0.28 21.02
CA ASN A 165 -9.84 -1.11 21.33
C ASN A 165 -8.98 -2.10 20.53
N ILE A 166 -8.73 -1.84 19.25
CA ILE A 166 -7.86 -2.68 18.41
C ILE A 166 -6.44 -2.71 18.99
N LEU A 167 -5.85 -1.55 19.30
CA LEU A 167 -4.55 -1.46 19.94
C LEU A 167 -4.49 -2.29 21.24
N LYS A 168 -5.50 -2.12 22.11
CA LYS A 168 -5.58 -2.87 23.37
C LYS A 168 -5.67 -4.38 23.12
N GLN A 169 -6.53 -4.81 22.20
CA GLN A 169 -6.73 -6.23 21.92
C GLN A 169 -5.47 -6.88 21.35
N ILE A 170 -4.78 -6.25 20.38
CA ILE A 170 -3.50 -6.75 19.86
C ILE A 170 -2.46 -6.86 20.99
N THR A 171 -2.41 -5.87 21.88
CA THR A 171 -1.42 -5.84 22.98
C THR A 171 -1.66 -6.96 24.02
N VAL A 172 -2.92 -7.34 24.26
CA VAL A 172 -3.29 -8.32 25.29
C VAL A 172 -3.36 -9.75 24.73
N SER A 173 -3.85 -9.93 23.52
CA SER A 173 -4.15 -11.26 22.95
C SER A 173 -2.96 -11.95 22.28
N GLU A 174 -1.96 -11.19 21.83
CA GLU A 174 -0.82 -11.75 21.11
C GLU A 174 0.42 -11.81 22.02
N PRO A 175 0.78 -12.96 22.61
CA PRO A 175 1.92 -13.06 23.52
C PRO A 175 3.26 -12.93 22.81
N ASP A 176 3.35 -13.31 21.53
CA ASP A 176 4.59 -13.24 20.76
C ASP A 176 4.92 -11.80 20.35
N GLU A 177 6.09 -11.30 20.76
CA GLU A 177 6.45 -9.89 20.57
C GLU A 177 6.57 -9.52 19.09
N GLU A 178 7.16 -10.39 18.27
CA GLU A 178 7.33 -10.14 16.84
C GLU A 178 5.99 -10.15 16.11
N THR A 179 5.15 -11.14 16.38
CA THR A 179 3.79 -11.20 15.82
C THR A 179 2.95 -10.01 16.26
N ARG A 180 3.08 -9.56 17.50
CA ARG A 180 2.41 -8.35 17.99
C ARG A 180 2.86 -7.11 17.22
N LYS A 181 4.17 -6.92 17.02
CA LYS A 181 4.71 -5.82 16.21
C LYS A 181 4.16 -5.84 14.79
N GLU A 182 4.08 -7.00 14.16
CA GLU A 182 3.50 -7.16 12.82
C GLU A 182 2.03 -6.73 12.77
N GLN A 183 1.21 -7.15 13.74
CA GLN A 183 -0.21 -6.79 13.78
C GLN A 183 -0.41 -5.29 14.04
N LEU A 184 0.43 -4.70 14.89
CA LEU A 184 0.36 -3.30 15.24
C LEU A 184 0.64 -2.35 14.05
N VAL A 185 1.25 -2.85 12.96
CA VAL A 185 1.37 -2.12 11.68
C VAL A 185 0.00 -1.71 11.13
N ALA A 186 -1.04 -2.52 11.36
CA ALA A 186 -2.40 -2.25 10.89
C ALA A 186 -2.96 -0.91 11.42
N LEU A 187 -2.49 -0.45 12.58
CA LEU A 187 -2.92 0.81 13.19
C LEU A 187 -2.63 2.05 12.31
N ALA A 188 -1.64 1.96 11.43
CA ALA A 188 -1.28 3.01 10.47
C ALA A 188 -2.25 3.11 9.27
N CYS A 189 -3.16 2.15 9.09
CA CYS A 189 -4.09 2.13 7.97
C CYS A 189 -5.28 3.08 8.12
N SER A 190 -5.41 3.81 9.23
CA SER A 190 -6.56 4.67 9.49
C SER A 190 -6.70 5.78 8.44
N ASN A 191 -7.92 6.01 7.95
CA ASN A 191 -8.20 7.17 7.08
C ASN A 191 -8.28 8.50 7.84
N SER A 192 -8.35 8.47 9.18
CA SER A 192 -8.41 9.66 10.03
C SER A 192 -7.02 10.18 10.37
N THR A 193 -6.71 11.40 9.90
CA THR A 193 -5.44 12.09 10.24
C THR A 193 -5.31 12.37 11.73
N LYS A 194 -6.43 12.55 12.45
CA LYS A 194 -6.45 12.74 13.91
C LYS A 194 -5.95 11.49 14.63
N ILE A 195 -6.44 10.32 14.21
CA ILE A 195 -5.98 9.02 14.73
C ILE A 195 -4.50 8.80 14.41
N LEU A 196 -4.07 9.02 13.17
CA LEU A 196 -2.67 8.83 12.77
C LEU A 196 -1.71 9.76 13.54
N LYS A 197 -2.10 11.02 13.80
CA LYS A 197 -1.31 11.94 14.64
C LYS A 197 -1.24 11.47 16.10
N LYS A 198 -2.35 10.97 16.66
CA LYS A 198 -2.38 10.40 18.01
C LYS A 198 -1.48 9.16 18.10
N TYR A 199 -1.51 8.31 17.08
CA TYR A 199 -0.67 7.14 16.95
C TYR A 199 0.82 7.50 16.96
N LEU A 200 1.26 8.39 16.06
CA LEU A 200 2.64 8.90 16.03
C LEU A 200 3.06 9.52 17.37
N ASN A 201 2.20 10.34 17.98
CA ASN A 201 2.49 10.95 19.28
C ASN A 201 2.68 9.91 20.40
N SER A 202 1.90 8.83 20.38
CA SER A 202 1.98 7.78 21.40
C SER A 202 3.32 7.03 21.33
N THR A 203 3.86 6.84 20.13
CA THR A 203 5.15 6.15 19.89
C THR A 203 6.39 6.91 20.39
N LEU A 204 6.23 8.18 20.77
CA LEU A 204 7.27 8.97 21.44
C LEU A 204 7.33 8.74 22.95
N SER A 205 6.37 7.99 23.52
CA SER A 205 6.34 7.69 24.96
C SER A 205 7.21 6.47 25.25
N PRO A 206 7.97 6.46 26.36
CA PRO A 206 8.72 5.28 26.78
C PRO A 206 7.83 4.06 26.93
N GLY A 207 8.30 2.89 26.48
CA GLY A 207 7.57 1.62 26.61
C GLY A 207 6.38 1.46 25.65
N TYR A 208 6.17 2.36 24.69
CA TYR A 208 5.16 2.12 23.66
C TYR A 208 5.55 0.89 22.80
N PRO A 209 4.62 -0.04 22.48
CA PRO A 209 4.96 -1.30 21.80
C PRO A 209 5.56 -1.18 20.40
N ILE A 210 5.55 0.02 19.82
CA ILE A 210 6.09 0.32 18.48
C ILE A 210 6.96 1.55 18.58
N ASN A 211 8.16 1.46 18.02
CA ASN A 211 9.03 2.64 17.94
C ASN A 211 8.50 3.66 16.90
N PHE A 212 8.93 4.91 17.06
CA PHE A 212 8.51 6.01 16.19
C PHE A 212 8.86 5.80 14.71
N LYS A 213 10.04 5.26 14.39
CA LYS A 213 10.45 5.07 12.99
C LYS A 213 9.57 4.08 12.23
N THR A 214 9.20 2.97 12.86
CA THR A 214 8.30 1.97 12.29
C THR A 214 6.90 2.55 12.10
N ALA A 215 6.38 3.27 13.10
CA ALA A 215 5.09 3.95 12.99
C ALA A 215 5.08 4.97 11.85
N ALA A 216 6.10 5.82 11.76
CA ALA A 216 6.27 6.80 10.70
C ALA A 216 6.30 6.15 9.31
N ALA A 217 7.16 5.15 9.09
CA ALA A 217 7.27 4.45 7.81
C ALA A 217 5.93 3.82 7.38
N ASN A 218 5.22 3.19 8.33
CA ASN A 218 3.92 2.59 8.06
C ASN A 218 2.85 3.63 7.71
N VAL A 219 2.85 4.79 8.37
CA VAL A 219 1.95 5.90 8.03
C VAL A 219 2.26 6.43 6.63
N VAL A 220 3.54 6.60 6.26
CA VAL A 220 3.92 7.01 4.90
C VAL A 220 3.49 5.98 3.86
N SER A 221 3.61 4.69 4.16
CA SER A 221 3.26 3.61 3.24
C SER A 221 1.74 3.44 3.06
N ARG A 222 0.96 3.50 4.14
CA ARG A 222 -0.45 3.07 4.15
C ARG A 222 -1.46 4.20 4.02
N TYR A 223 -1.06 5.46 4.27
CA TYR A 223 -1.92 6.63 4.12
C TYR A 223 -1.49 7.46 2.91
N PRO A 224 -2.39 7.80 1.95
CA PRO A 224 -2.02 8.56 0.76
C PRO A 224 -1.36 9.91 1.05
N GLY A 225 -1.80 10.62 2.09
CA GLY A 225 -1.18 11.86 2.58
C GLY A 225 -0.07 11.63 3.62
N GLY A 226 0.45 10.41 3.74
CA GLY A 226 1.31 9.95 4.83
C GLY A 226 2.64 10.68 4.90
N ALA A 227 3.31 10.88 3.75
CA ALA A 227 4.57 11.63 3.68
C ALA A 227 4.43 13.04 4.27
N GLN A 228 3.41 13.79 3.84
CA GLN A 228 3.15 15.14 4.36
C GLN A 228 2.75 15.12 5.85
N LEU A 229 1.92 14.16 6.26
CA LEU A 229 1.47 14.05 7.64
C LEU A 229 2.65 13.80 8.59
N VAL A 230 3.51 12.84 8.25
CA VAL A 230 4.69 12.48 9.05
C VAL A 230 5.71 13.62 9.03
N PHE A 231 5.95 14.25 7.87
CA PHE A 231 6.85 15.41 7.78
C PHE A 231 6.39 16.55 8.70
N ASN A 232 5.10 16.92 8.65
CA ASN A 232 4.54 17.95 9.52
C ASN A 232 4.63 17.58 11.01
N PHE A 233 4.45 16.29 11.33
CA PHE A 233 4.61 15.79 12.69
C PHE A 233 6.06 15.91 13.17
N VAL A 234 7.02 15.52 12.35
CA VAL A 234 8.46 15.65 12.62
C VAL A 234 8.85 17.10 12.87
N LEU A 235 8.39 18.02 12.03
CA LEU A 235 8.64 19.46 12.22
C LEU A 235 8.13 19.97 13.57
N LYS A 236 6.90 19.59 13.92
CA LYS A 236 6.24 20.04 15.15
C LYS A 236 6.89 19.44 16.41
N GLU A 237 7.19 18.15 16.39
CA GLU A 237 7.66 17.39 17.55
C GLU A 237 9.18 17.20 17.57
N TYR A 238 9.93 17.91 16.71
CA TYR A 238 11.37 17.74 16.51
C TYR A 238 12.15 17.68 17.83
N ARG A 239 11.90 18.61 18.77
CA ARG A 239 12.60 18.66 20.07
C ARG A 239 12.36 17.43 20.96
N ARG A 240 11.23 16.75 20.79
CA ARG A 240 10.95 15.49 21.52
C ARG A 240 11.60 14.32 20.81
N ILE A 241 11.57 14.31 19.47
CA ILE A 241 12.21 13.28 18.65
C ILE A 241 13.73 13.30 18.83
N GLU A 242 14.34 14.49 18.93
CA GLU A 242 15.78 14.69 19.17
C GLU A 242 16.27 14.09 20.49
N LYS A 243 15.38 13.90 21.47
CA LYS A 243 15.69 13.30 22.76
C LYS A 243 15.59 11.77 22.77
N LEU A 244 15.12 11.15 21.68
CA LEU A 244 15.05 9.70 21.58
C LEU A 244 16.46 9.11 21.47
N GLU A 245 16.64 7.95 22.10
CA GLU A 245 17.83 7.14 21.87
C GLU A 245 17.95 6.78 20.38
N ASN A 246 19.18 6.78 19.86
CA ASN A 246 19.46 6.52 18.45
C ASN A 246 18.77 7.51 17.47
N PHE A 247 18.54 8.76 17.89
CA PHE A 247 17.94 9.83 17.08
C PHE A 247 18.43 9.87 15.63
N LYS A 248 19.75 9.84 15.39
CA LYS A 248 20.33 9.90 14.04
C LYS A 248 19.79 8.79 13.13
N THR A 249 19.78 7.54 13.62
CA THR A 249 19.26 6.39 12.88
C THR A 249 17.75 6.48 12.68
N ILE A 250 17.01 6.87 13.72
CA ILE A 250 15.55 7.07 13.63
C ILE A 250 15.22 8.11 12.56
N MET A 251 15.89 9.26 12.59
CA MET A 251 15.66 10.33 11.63
C MET A 251 16.04 9.93 10.21
N LYS A 252 17.14 9.20 10.02
CA LYS A 252 17.50 8.66 8.72
C LYS A 252 16.38 7.80 8.15
N ASP A 253 15.91 6.79 8.89
CA ASP A 253 14.85 5.88 8.46
C ASP A 253 13.52 6.61 8.18
N VAL A 254 13.14 7.55 9.06
CA VAL A 254 11.91 8.35 8.91
C VAL A 254 11.99 9.21 7.67
N VAL A 255 13.13 9.85 7.42
CA VAL A 255 13.26 10.75 6.28
C VAL A 255 13.38 9.98 4.97
N THR A 256 14.07 8.84 4.94
CA THR A 256 14.04 7.92 3.79
C THR A 256 12.60 7.52 3.46
N ALA A 257 11.79 7.18 4.48
CA ALA A 257 10.38 6.87 4.26
C ALA A 257 9.61 8.06 3.67
N ILE A 258 9.76 9.28 4.23
CA ILE A 258 9.13 10.51 3.70
C ILE A 258 9.55 10.76 2.24
N SER A 259 10.85 10.66 1.94
CA SER A 259 11.44 10.85 0.62
C SER A 259 10.80 9.93 -0.42
N GLY A 260 10.66 8.64 -0.11
CA GLY A 260 9.99 7.65 -0.97
C GLY A 260 8.51 7.96 -1.25
N GLY A 261 7.86 8.73 -0.38
CA GLY A 261 6.47 9.17 -0.52
C GLY A 261 6.27 10.56 -1.12
N VAL A 262 7.34 11.25 -1.56
CA VAL A 262 7.25 12.57 -2.21
C VAL A 262 6.64 12.43 -3.60
N THR A 263 5.61 13.24 -3.87
CA THR A 263 4.87 13.23 -5.14
C THR A 263 4.63 14.62 -5.74
N ASN A 264 5.19 15.68 -5.16
CA ASN A 264 5.09 17.02 -5.74
C ASN A 264 6.28 17.93 -5.36
N LYS A 265 6.40 19.03 -6.09
CA LYS A 265 7.50 20.00 -5.95
C LYS A 265 7.54 20.65 -4.57
N GLU A 266 6.39 20.96 -3.98
CA GLU A 266 6.33 21.58 -2.65
C GLU A 266 6.92 20.65 -1.59
N GLN A 267 6.54 19.37 -1.60
CA GLN A 267 7.10 18.35 -0.71
C GLN A 267 8.61 18.22 -0.85
N LEU A 268 9.13 18.16 -2.09
CA LEU A 268 10.57 18.07 -2.35
C LEU A 268 11.31 19.30 -1.79
N LEU A 269 10.79 20.50 -2.04
CA LEU A 269 11.40 21.75 -1.56
C LEU A 269 11.39 21.83 -0.04
N ASN A 270 10.26 21.53 0.59
CA ASN A 270 10.13 21.53 2.04
C ASN A 270 11.08 20.52 2.70
N LEU A 271 11.18 19.31 2.12
CA LEU A 271 12.11 18.30 2.61
C LEU A 271 13.56 18.74 2.47
N THR A 272 13.93 19.30 1.32
CA THR A 272 15.29 19.81 1.06
C THR A 272 15.65 20.96 2.01
N ALA A 273 14.73 21.91 2.21
CA ALA A 273 14.91 23.03 3.12
C ALA A 273 15.08 22.57 4.59
N PHE A 274 14.34 21.53 4.99
CA PHE A 274 14.49 20.94 6.32
C PHE A 274 15.89 20.37 6.55
N PHE A 275 16.47 19.66 5.57
CA PHE A 275 17.85 19.16 5.66
C PHE A 275 18.87 20.29 5.80
N LEU A 276 18.82 21.26 4.88
CA LEU A 276 19.75 22.38 4.86
C LEU A 276 19.69 23.19 6.16
N GLY A 277 18.48 23.49 6.63
CA GLY A 277 18.27 24.27 7.86
C GLY A 277 18.72 23.55 9.14
N ARG A 278 18.78 22.22 9.13
CA ARG A 278 19.17 21.42 10.30
C ARG A 278 20.62 20.94 10.27
N LYS A 279 21.37 21.25 9.21
CA LYS A 279 22.73 20.71 8.97
C LYS A 279 22.78 19.19 9.16
N LEU A 280 21.67 18.52 8.84
CA LEU A 280 21.68 17.07 8.73
C LEU A 280 22.43 16.81 7.44
N ASP A 281 23.60 16.18 7.50
CA ASP A 281 24.28 15.72 6.29
C ASP A 281 23.28 14.82 5.56
N PRO A 282 22.78 15.24 4.38
CA PRO A 282 22.14 14.30 3.52
C PRO A 282 23.28 13.36 3.12
N GLU A 283 23.38 12.19 3.74
CA GLU A 283 24.06 11.09 3.05
C GLU A 283 23.47 11.07 1.63
N ASP A 284 24.34 10.94 0.62
CA ASP A 284 24.04 11.26 -0.79
C ASP A 284 22.76 10.60 -1.35
N ASP A 285 22.22 9.59 -0.69
CA ASP A 285 21.07 8.79 -1.13
C ASP A 285 19.70 9.20 -0.55
N VAL A 286 19.61 10.02 0.52
CA VAL A 286 18.31 10.18 1.24
C VAL A 286 17.24 10.88 0.39
N LEU A 287 17.63 11.84 -0.47
CA LEU A 287 16.71 12.54 -1.37
C LEU A 287 16.54 11.86 -2.74
N LYS A 288 17.28 10.77 -3.00
CA LYS A 288 17.27 10.11 -4.31
C LYS A 288 15.89 9.62 -4.71
N ASP A 289 15.17 8.99 -3.79
CA ASP A 289 13.83 8.49 -4.08
C ASP A 289 12.86 9.63 -4.41
N ALA A 290 12.92 10.74 -3.66
CA ALA A 290 12.12 11.92 -3.96
C ALA A 290 12.46 12.50 -5.34
N VAL A 291 13.74 12.61 -5.69
CA VAL A 291 14.17 13.09 -7.02
C VAL A 291 13.70 12.14 -8.12
N GLN A 292 13.86 10.82 -7.94
CA GLN A 292 13.44 9.82 -8.91
C GLN A 292 11.92 9.79 -9.12
N ASN A 293 11.15 9.98 -8.04
CA ASN A 293 9.71 10.16 -8.10
C ASN A 293 9.36 11.41 -8.91
N MET A 294 10.01 12.55 -8.65
CA MET A 294 9.76 13.79 -9.38
C MET A 294 10.13 13.69 -10.86
N ILE A 295 11.21 13.02 -11.22
CA ILE A 295 11.57 12.74 -12.62
C ILE A 295 10.44 11.96 -13.30
N TRP A 296 9.95 10.90 -12.65
CA TRP A 296 8.86 10.11 -13.22
C TRP A 296 7.57 10.93 -13.34
N ILE A 297 7.21 11.67 -12.29
CA ILE A 297 5.98 12.46 -12.23
C ILE A 297 5.97 13.53 -13.33
N ASN A 298 7.06 14.28 -13.47
CA ASN A 298 7.15 15.34 -14.48
C ASN A 298 7.06 14.80 -15.92
N LYS A 299 7.52 13.57 -16.14
CA LYS A 299 7.60 12.98 -17.48
C LYS A 299 6.38 12.14 -17.86
N TYR A 300 5.82 11.38 -16.93
CA TYR A 300 4.88 10.30 -17.24
C TYR A 300 3.52 10.42 -16.57
N LYS A 301 3.38 11.19 -15.47
CA LYS A 301 2.11 11.27 -14.73
C LYS A 301 0.95 11.70 -15.63
N SER A 302 1.14 12.72 -16.47
CA SER A 302 0.08 13.23 -17.36
C SER A 302 -0.43 12.13 -18.30
N THR A 303 0.47 11.38 -18.94
CA THR A 303 0.10 10.28 -19.86
C THR A 303 -0.64 9.16 -19.13
N VAL A 304 -0.23 8.83 -17.91
CA VAL A 304 -0.89 7.80 -17.10
C VAL A 304 -2.27 8.27 -16.64
N ASP A 305 -2.40 9.51 -16.19
CA ASP A 305 -3.67 10.11 -15.74
C ASP A 305 -4.68 10.24 -16.89
N GLU A 306 -4.22 10.64 -18.08
CA GLU A 306 -5.03 10.71 -19.30
C GLU A 306 -5.54 9.32 -19.68
N TRP A 307 -4.64 8.32 -19.75
CA TRP A 307 -5.03 6.94 -20.05
C TRP A 307 -6.03 6.38 -19.03
N LEU A 308 -5.85 6.66 -17.73
CA LEU A 308 -6.81 6.26 -16.69
C LEU A 308 -8.18 6.92 -16.91
N GLY A 309 -8.19 8.19 -17.30
CA GLY A 309 -9.40 8.93 -17.64
C GLY A 309 -10.13 8.34 -18.85
N ASP A 310 -9.43 8.16 -19.97
CA ASP A 310 -10.00 7.66 -21.22
C ASP A 310 -10.57 6.24 -21.12
N ASN A 311 -10.10 5.46 -20.14
CA ASN A 311 -10.51 4.08 -19.91
C ASN A 311 -11.42 3.91 -18.69
N SER A 312 -11.87 4.99 -18.04
CA SER A 312 -12.65 4.91 -16.78
C SER A 312 -13.89 4.04 -16.90
N ASP A 313 -14.58 4.11 -18.03
CA ASP A 313 -15.81 3.36 -18.30
C ASP A 313 -15.59 1.85 -18.27
N ILE A 314 -14.40 1.38 -18.63
CA ILE A 314 -14.05 -0.05 -18.58
C ILE A 314 -14.02 -0.53 -17.14
N PHE A 315 -13.56 0.32 -16.21
CA PHE A 315 -13.38 -0.02 -14.80
C PHE A 315 -14.69 0.11 -14.00
N GLU A 316 -15.72 0.73 -14.58
CA GLU A 316 -17.02 0.94 -13.96
C GLU A 316 -18.06 -0.13 -14.29
N ARG A 317 -17.84 -0.92 -15.34
CA ARG A 317 -18.76 -2.00 -15.73
C ARG A 317 -18.99 -2.97 -14.56
N PRO A 318 -20.24 -3.19 -14.12
CA PRO A 318 -20.57 -4.24 -13.18
C PRO A 318 -20.14 -5.59 -13.76
N ASP A 319 -19.83 -6.55 -12.88
CA ASP A 319 -19.63 -7.94 -13.30
C ASP A 319 -20.91 -8.45 -13.97
N ASN A 320 -20.90 -8.57 -15.29
CA ASN A 320 -21.91 -9.33 -16.01
C ASN A 320 -21.63 -10.83 -15.77
N GLY A 321 -21.99 -11.35 -14.59
CA GLY A 321 -22.06 -12.79 -14.26
C GLY A 321 -20.74 -13.54 -14.11
#